data_AF-A0A964ELC2-F1
#
_entry.id   AF-A0A964ELC2-F1
#
_cell.length_a   1.000
_cell.length_b   1.000
_cell.length_c   1.000
_cell.angle_alpha   90.00
_cell.angle_beta   90.00
_cell.angle_gamma   90.00
#
_symmetry.space_group_name_H-M   'P 1'
#
loop_
_entity.id
_entity.type
_entity.pdbx_description
1 polymer ?
#
loop_
_entity_poly.entity_id
_entity_poly.type
_entity_poly.pdbx_seq_one_letter_code
_entity_poly.pdbx_strand_id
1 'polypeptide(L)'
;MRAIFSILFLFCILAAGAGQSASNTLTTHKWVLASDEMSGVGKHITLPENMRLEFSESGAWSANPSLFGSVEGTWSTEKNGQVTMIFGPRKRATVTEVTADRLKIRFRRPGARRVLVWKPE
;
A
#
# COMPACT_ATOMS: atom_id res chain seq x y z
N MET A 1 2.99 -35.53 38.95
CA MET A 1 2.98 -35.54 37.47
C MET A 1 1.94 -34.50 37.06
N ARG A 2 2.22 -33.19 36.87
CA ARG A 2 3.13 -32.50 35.93
C ARG A 2 2.89 -32.93 34.47
N ALA A 3 1.93 -32.29 33.79
CA ALA A 3 1.92 -31.99 32.34
C ALA A 3 0.53 -31.53 31.86
N ILE A 4 0.02 -30.38 32.35
CA ILE A 4 -1.20 -29.76 31.80
C ILE A 4 -0.95 -28.25 31.67
N PHE A 5 0.04 -27.85 30.86
CA PHE A 5 0.26 -26.41 30.61
C PHE A 5 0.92 -26.10 29.25
N SER A 6 0.99 -27.05 28.31
CA SER A 6 1.85 -26.87 27.11
C SER A 6 1.12 -26.80 25.77
N ILE A 7 -0.21 -26.84 25.73
CA ILE A 7 -0.96 -26.84 24.45
C ILE A 7 -1.59 -25.47 24.12
N LEU A 8 -1.47 -24.47 25.00
CA LEU A 8 -2.03 -23.12 24.76
C LEU A 8 -1.01 -22.08 24.26
N PHE A 9 0.14 -22.51 23.74
CA PHE A 9 1.19 -21.60 23.24
C PHE A 9 1.43 -21.68 21.72
N LEU A 10 0.73 -22.57 21.01
CA LEU A 10 1.05 -22.89 19.62
C LEU A 10 0.12 -22.25 18.57
N PHE A 11 -0.72 -21.27 18.94
CA PHE A 11 -1.64 -20.61 18.00
C PHE A 11 -1.37 -19.11 17.78
N CYS A 12 -0.36 -18.53 18.43
CA CYS A 12 -0.10 -17.08 18.32
C CYS A 12 0.93 -16.66 17.24
N ILE A 13 1.55 -17.59 16.50
CA ILE A 13 2.69 -17.25 15.63
C ILE A 13 2.27 -16.98 14.16
N LEU A 14 1.08 -17.38 13.71
CA LEU A 14 0.71 -17.25 12.29
C LEU A 14 0.20 -15.87 11.84
N ALA A 15 0.08 -14.89 12.74
CA ALA A 15 -0.37 -13.54 12.35
C ALA A 15 0.77 -12.61 11.89
N ALA A 16 2.04 -12.95 12.16
CA ALA A 16 3.17 -12.07 11.86
C ALA A 16 3.69 -12.18 10.41
N GLY A 17 3.43 -13.29 9.71
CA GLY A 17 4.01 -13.55 8.37
C GLY A 17 3.39 -12.74 7.23
N ALA A 18 2.09 -12.40 7.33
CA ALA A 18 1.37 -11.74 6.24
C ALA A 18 1.82 -10.28 6.01
N GLY A 19 2.17 -9.55 7.07
CA GLY A 19 2.63 -8.16 6.97
C GLY A 19 4.04 -8.01 6.41
N GLN A 20 4.92 -8.98 6.68
CA GLN A 20 6.32 -8.92 6.25
C GLN A 20 6.48 -9.24 4.76
N SER A 21 5.66 -10.17 4.22
CA SER A 21 5.66 -10.48 2.79
C SER A 21 5.21 -9.29 1.93
N ALA A 22 4.17 -8.58 2.35
CA ALA A 22 3.65 -7.42 1.61
C ALA A 22 4.66 -6.25 1.59
N SER A 23 5.32 -6.00 2.72
CA SER A 23 6.37 -5.00 2.87
C SER A 23 7.54 -5.25 1.92
N ASN A 24 8.06 -6.48 1.89
CA ASN A 24 9.21 -6.83 1.06
C ASN A 24 8.91 -6.68 -0.44
N THR A 25 7.75 -7.16 -0.90
CA THR A 25 7.37 -7.02 -2.31
C THR A 25 7.21 -5.56 -2.72
N LEU A 26 6.69 -4.73 -1.81
CA LEU A 26 6.46 -3.30 -2.06
C LEU A 26 7.77 -2.53 -2.29
N THR A 27 8.83 -2.85 -1.53
CA THR A 27 10.14 -2.18 -1.57
C THR A 27 11.10 -2.78 -2.60
N THR A 28 10.82 -3.99 -3.11
CA THR A 28 11.67 -4.66 -4.11
C THR A 28 11.57 -4.02 -5.49
N HIS A 29 10.41 -3.45 -5.83
CA HIS A 29 10.13 -2.93 -7.17
C HIS A 29 9.98 -1.42 -7.18
N LYS A 30 10.40 -0.82 -8.29
CA LYS A 30 9.86 0.47 -8.73
C LYS A 30 8.57 0.19 -9.48
N TRP A 31 7.58 1.05 -9.31
CA TRP A 31 6.25 0.84 -9.83
C TRP A 31 5.93 1.90 -10.88
N VAL A 32 5.40 1.49 -12.02
CA VAL A 32 4.88 2.40 -13.06
C VAL A 32 3.36 2.29 -13.10
N LEU A 33 2.68 3.42 -13.25
CA LEU A 33 1.23 3.46 -13.36
C LEU A 33 0.77 2.64 -14.57
N ALA A 34 -0.12 1.69 -14.32
CA ALA A 34 -0.71 0.83 -15.35
C ALA A 34 -2.15 1.24 -15.66
N SER A 35 -2.93 1.61 -14.64
CA SER A 35 -4.29 2.13 -14.83
C SER A 35 -4.72 3.06 -13.69
N ASP A 36 -5.69 3.91 -14.02
CA ASP A 36 -6.27 4.92 -13.14
C ASP A 36 -7.79 4.91 -13.30
N GLU A 37 -8.48 4.37 -12.30
CA GLU A 37 -9.92 4.19 -12.30
C GLU A 37 -10.57 5.07 -11.22
N MET A 38 -11.58 5.87 -11.60
CA MET A 38 -12.39 6.64 -10.67
C MET A 38 -13.86 6.27 -10.78
N SER A 39 -14.53 6.20 -9.64
CA SER A 39 -15.97 6.00 -9.51
C SER A 39 -16.56 7.03 -8.56
N GLY A 40 -17.81 7.42 -8.80
CA GLY A 40 -18.53 8.42 -8.00
C GLY A 40 -18.44 9.84 -8.57
N VAL A 41 -18.91 10.81 -7.79
CA VAL A 41 -19.02 12.21 -8.20
C VAL A 41 -17.77 12.98 -7.79
N GLY A 42 -17.05 13.54 -8.76
CA GLY A 42 -15.87 14.35 -8.50
C GLY A 42 -15.09 14.69 -9.76
N LYS A 43 -14.10 15.60 -9.64
CA LYS A 43 -13.21 15.95 -10.74
C LYS A 43 -12.22 14.82 -11.00
N HIS A 44 -12.29 14.23 -12.20
CA HIS A 44 -11.25 13.32 -12.67
C HIS A 44 -10.01 14.12 -13.07
N ILE A 45 -8.95 14.03 -12.28
CA ILE A 45 -7.63 14.55 -12.67
C ILE A 45 -6.86 13.36 -13.20
N THR A 46 -6.67 13.25 -14.52
CA THR A 46 -5.89 12.17 -15.13
C THR A 46 -4.44 12.22 -14.64
N LEU A 47 -3.90 11.08 -14.20
CA LEU A 47 -2.48 10.97 -13.85
C LEU A 47 -1.66 10.63 -15.11
N PRO A 48 -0.40 11.10 -15.20
CA PRO A 48 0.50 10.73 -16.29
C PRO A 48 0.77 9.22 -16.36
N GLU A 49 0.72 8.65 -17.55
CA GLU A 49 0.88 7.21 -17.79
C GLU A 49 2.27 6.67 -17.41
N ASN A 50 3.28 7.55 -17.37
CA ASN A 50 4.65 7.23 -16.97
C ASN A 50 4.96 7.56 -15.50
N MET A 51 3.93 7.72 -14.66
CA MET A 51 4.13 8.00 -13.25
C MET A 51 4.80 6.84 -12.57
N ARG A 52 5.93 7.13 -11.92
CA ARG A 52 6.71 6.20 -11.11
C ARG A 52 6.39 6.37 -9.64
N LEU A 53 6.44 5.27 -8.91
CA LEU A 53 6.25 5.20 -7.47
C LEU A 53 7.28 4.23 -6.88
N GLU A 54 7.99 4.65 -5.85
CA GLU A 54 9.02 3.86 -5.19
C GLU A 54 8.78 3.87 -3.68
N PHE A 55 9.02 2.73 -3.03
CA PHE A 55 8.88 2.55 -1.59
C PHE A 55 10.24 2.17 -1.00
N SER A 56 10.65 2.86 0.07
CA SER A 56 11.85 2.53 0.81
C SER A 56 11.54 1.66 2.03
N GLU A 57 12.49 0.82 2.41
CA GLU A 57 12.43 0.04 3.66
C GLU A 57 12.40 0.93 4.91
N SER A 58 12.87 2.17 4.81
CA SER A 58 12.80 3.17 5.88
C SER A 58 11.39 3.72 6.13
N GLY A 59 10.38 3.29 5.36
CA GLY A 59 9.01 3.75 5.50
C GLY A 59 8.70 5.04 4.74
N ALA A 60 9.53 5.44 3.77
CA ALA A 60 9.26 6.54 2.86
C ALA A 60 8.75 6.02 1.52
N TRP A 61 7.97 6.85 0.82
CA TRP A 61 7.64 6.62 -0.59
C TRP A 61 7.92 7.89 -1.39
N SER A 62 8.22 7.75 -2.67
CA SER A 62 8.42 8.85 -3.60
C SER A 62 7.71 8.60 -4.93
N ALA A 63 7.31 9.67 -5.61
CA ALA A 63 6.61 9.61 -6.87
C ALA A 63 7.13 10.64 -7.87
N ASN A 64 7.22 10.25 -9.15
CA ASN A 64 7.60 11.13 -10.24
C ASN A 64 6.76 10.85 -11.51
N PRO A 65 5.93 11.80 -11.99
CA PRO A 65 5.65 13.12 -11.41
C PRO A 65 4.82 13.01 -10.10
N SER A 66 4.42 14.15 -9.52
CA SER A 66 3.75 14.18 -8.22
C SER A 66 2.44 13.38 -8.20
N LEU A 67 2.27 12.50 -7.21
CA LEU A 67 1.05 11.75 -6.98
C LEU A 67 0.06 12.59 -6.14
N PHE A 68 -0.93 13.17 -6.82
CA PHE A 68 -1.91 14.09 -6.23
C PHE A 68 -1.25 15.30 -5.52
N GLY A 69 -0.25 15.91 -6.15
CA GLY A 69 0.46 17.09 -5.66
C GLY A 69 1.53 16.80 -4.60
N SER A 70 1.85 15.54 -4.34
CA SER A 70 2.90 15.11 -3.42
C SER A 70 3.94 14.29 -4.18
N VAL A 71 5.22 14.64 -4.06
CA VAL A 71 6.33 13.87 -4.64
C VAL A 71 6.90 12.85 -3.65
N GLU A 72 6.54 12.95 -2.37
CA GLU A 72 7.01 12.08 -1.31
C GLU A 72 6.00 11.99 -0.16
N GLY A 73 6.21 11.00 0.70
CA GLY A 73 5.52 10.85 1.98
C GLY A 73 6.02 9.62 2.72
N THR A 74 5.21 9.15 3.68
CA THR A 74 5.54 7.96 4.47
C THR A 74 4.52 6.85 4.26
N TRP A 75 4.90 5.61 4.55
CA TRP A 75 4.01 4.48 4.55
C TRP A 75 4.27 3.62 5.79
N SER A 76 3.25 2.85 6.18
CA SER A 76 3.34 1.97 7.34
C SER A 76 2.45 0.75 7.15
N THR A 77 2.87 -0.38 7.69
CA THR A 77 2.06 -1.60 7.78
C THR A 77 1.36 -1.65 9.12
N GLU A 78 0.04 -1.77 9.12
CA GLU A 78 -0.77 -2.01 10.31
C GLU A 78 -0.62 -3.45 10.81
N LYS A 79 -1.03 -3.73 12.05
CA LYS A 79 -0.93 -5.07 12.67
C LYS A 79 -1.65 -6.17 11.88
N ASN A 80 -2.66 -5.81 11.09
CA ASN A 80 -3.42 -6.70 10.23
C ASN A 80 -2.78 -6.90 8.83
N GLY A 81 -1.58 -6.36 8.60
CA GLY A 81 -0.90 -6.41 7.30
C GLY A 81 -1.38 -5.35 6.30
N GLN A 82 -2.34 -4.50 6.65
CA GLN A 82 -2.79 -3.42 5.78
C GLN A 82 -1.69 -2.37 5.64
N VAL A 83 -1.28 -2.09 4.41
CA VAL A 83 -0.32 -1.01 4.14
C VAL A 83 -1.08 0.28 3.86
N THR A 84 -0.70 1.33 4.58
CA THR A 84 -1.27 2.68 4.46
C THR A 84 -0.19 3.65 4.00
N MET A 85 -0.47 4.36 2.92
CA MET A 85 0.33 5.49 2.44
C MET A 85 -0.18 6.78 3.04
N ILE A 86 0.74 7.65 3.46
CA ILE A 86 0.50 8.92 4.11
C ILE A 86 1.13 10.02 3.25
N PHE A 87 0.30 10.93 2.75
CA PHE A 87 0.68 12.06 1.88
C PHE A 87 0.79 13.38 2.66
N GLY A 88 0.53 13.35 3.96
CA GLY A 88 0.40 14.50 4.83
C GLY A 88 -0.69 14.28 5.89
N PRO A 89 -1.01 15.29 6.72
CA PRO A 89 -1.85 15.12 7.90
C PRO A 89 -3.29 14.68 7.60
N ARG A 90 -3.81 14.99 6.40
CA ARG A 90 -5.23 14.77 6.04
C ARG A 90 -5.44 13.83 4.87
N LYS A 91 -4.38 13.29 4.26
CA LYS A 91 -4.47 12.55 3.01
C LYS A 91 -3.74 11.22 3.13
N ARG A 92 -4.51 10.15 2.99
CA ARG A 92 -4.03 8.77 3.10
C ARG A 92 -4.59 7.93 1.96
N ALA A 93 -3.90 6.85 1.64
CA ALA A 93 -4.36 5.82 0.72
C ALA A 93 -4.08 4.44 1.31
N THR A 94 -4.85 3.45 0.89
CA THR A 94 -4.68 2.07 1.34
C THR A 94 -4.16 1.24 0.18
N VAL A 95 -3.07 0.51 0.40
CA VAL A 95 -2.65 -0.56 -0.50
C VAL A 95 -3.60 -1.73 -0.26
N THR A 96 -4.34 -2.08 -1.30
CA THR A 96 -5.36 -3.14 -1.25
C THR A 96 -4.88 -4.44 -1.86
N GLU A 97 -3.77 -4.39 -2.58
CA GLU A 97 -3.11 -5.55 -3.16
C GLU A 97 -1.65 -5.22 -3.43
N VAL A 98 -0.75 -6.15 -3.12
CA VAL A 98 0.66 -6.11 -3.53
C VAL A 98 1.10 -7.54 -3.83
N THR A 99 1.61 -7.74 -5.04
CA THR A 99 2.12 -9.00 -5.58
C THR A 99 3.35 -8.70 -6.42
N ALA A 100 4.10 -9.72 -6.85
CA ALA A 100 5.28 -9.51 -7.70
C ALA A 100 4.97 -8.73 -8.99
N ASP A 101 3.76 -8.85 -9.52
CA ASP A 101 3.40 -8.27 -10.83
C ASP A 101 2.47 -7.06 -10.73
N ARG A 102 1.95 -6.77 -9.53
CA ARG A 102 0.86 -5.80 -9.38
C ARG A 102 0.79 -5.17 -8.00
N LEU A 103 0.62 -3.86 -8.01
CA LEU A 103 0.29 -3.05 -6.83
C LEU A 103 -1.03 -2.31 -7.06
N LYS A 104 -1.93 -2.35 -6.08
CA LYS A 104 -3.24 -1.69 -6.17
C LYS A 104 -3.46 -0.75 -4.99
N ILE A 105 -3.51 0.55 -5.27
CA ILE A 105 -3.69 1.59 -4.27
C ILE A 105 -5.10 2.18 -4.39
N ARG A 106 -5.80 2.26 -3.27
CA ARG A 106 -7.14 2.82 -3.19
C ARG A 106 -7.13 4.12 -2.40
N PHE A 107 -7.72 5.15 -3.00
CA PHE A 107 -8.02 6.42 -2.36
C PHE A 107 -9.51 6.50 -2.09
N ARG A 108 -9.87 6.84 -0.84
CA ARG A 108 -11.26 7.12 -0.45
C ARG A 108 -11.42 8.61 -0.20
N ARG A 109 -12.46 9.18 -0.82
CA ARG A 109 -13.02 10.48 -0.45
C ARG A 109 -14.52 10.31 -0.24
N PRO A 110 -15.18 11.15 0.56
CA PRO A 110 -16.64 11.16 0.61
C PRO A 110 -17.21 11.29 -0.80
N GLY A 111 -18.08 10.36 -1.21
CA GLY A 111 -18.75 10.38 -2.52
C GLY A 111 -17.92 9.93 -3.73
N ALA A 112 -16.64 9.60 -3.57
CA ALA A 112 -15.79 9.13 -4.66
C ALA A 112 -14.73 8.11 -4.21
N ARG A 113 -14.49 7.12 -5.07
CA ARG A 113 -13.43 6.14 -4.91
C ARG A 113 -12.52 6.18 -6.12
N ARG A 114 -11.21 6.17 -5.87
CA ARG A 114 -10.21 6.08 -6.92
C ARG A 114 -9.26 4.92 -6.65
N VAL A 115 -8.91 4.21 -7.70
CA VAL A 115 -8.09 3.01 -7.68
C VAL A 115 -7.00 3.19 -8.71
N LEU A 116 -5.76 3.10 -8.26
CA LEU A 116 -4.58 3.13 -9.11
C LEU A 116 -3.99 1.72 -9.14
N VAL A 117 -3.77 1.20 -10.33
CA VAL A 117 -3.06 -0.06 -10.54
C VAL A 117 -1.69 0.26 -11.08
N TRP A 118 -0.69 -0.37 -10.51
CA TRP A 118 0.70 -0.21 -10.88
C TRP A 118 1.28 -1.57 -11.22
N LYS A 119 2.26 -1.55 -12.11
CA LYS A 119 3.07 -2.70 -12.50
C LYS A 119 4.53 -2.43 -12.15
N PRO A 120 5.36 -3.46 -11.94
CA PRO A 120 6.80 -3.28 -11.83
C PRO A 120 7.35 -2.55 -13.07
N GLU A 121 8.34 -1.67 -12.85
CA GLU A 121 9.17 -1.08 -13.91
C GLU A 121 10.10 -2.12 -14.55
#